data_AF-A0A7S6M8T2-F1
#
_entry.id   AF-A0A7S6M8T2-F1
#
_cell.length_a   1.000
_cell.length_b   1.000
_cell.length_c   1.000
_cell.angle_alpha   90.00
_cell.angle_beta   90.00
_cell.angle_gamma   90.00
#
_symmetry.space_group_name_H-M   'P 1'
#
loop_
_entity.id
_entity.type
_entity.pdbx_description
1 polymer ?
#
loop_
_entity_poly.entity_id
_entity_poly.type
_entity_poly.pdbx_seq_one_letter_code
_entity_poly.pdbx_strand_id
1 'polypeptide(L)'
;MCARVGARRTLAWWIAAVGGSFALVCIGAAPGGWFVTDLLAAEPPATTTQPVSPRVHSQPPDAPAAGGAEKPAPENPAATRPTSAQPATSKPAATQPALTELPQGEIVADKMDLVLPPGFREVSLKLQGMLAKRQGWWREYSKAHARSGQPAPYHPNMGVTPDEYDLFLRLSNEVRFEKQSDAVLRITLRDGAYQLASMDGNLLDITGIQVDLAKQVLKTPVGEISDPERMTAGADDQARNLGAWEGLRWRLQSGTPDGANLTFVQFDLGRLVQSDRIYVSMRSNRIESGNVTYKANFTITLPRK
;
A
#
# COMPACT_ATOMS: atom_id res chain seq x y z
N MET A 1 4.01 -40.89 1.11
CA MET A 1 3.78 -39.82 0.12
C MET A 1 2.67 -38.92 0.64
N CYS A 2 2.97 -37.66 0.99
CA CYS A 2 1.95 -36.65 1.29
C CYS A 2 2.37 -35.33 0.63
N ALA A 3 1.51 -34.76 -0.22
CA ALA A 3 1.77 -33.47 -0.84
C ALA A 3 1.58 -32.34 0.18
N ARG A 4 2.63 -31.55 0.43
CA ARG A 4 2.48 -30.24 1.11
C ARG A 4 2.46 -29.14 0.05
N VAL A 5 1.25 -28.70 -0.28
CA VAL A 5 1.03 -27.47 -1.07
C VAL A 5 1.44 -26.28 -0.21
N GLY A 6 2.60 -25.70 -0.50
CA GLY A 6 3.10 -24.50 0.18
C GLY A 6 2.33 -23.27 -0.30
N ALA A 7 1.34 -22.83 0.46
CA ALA A 7 0.58 -21.61 0.18
C ALA A 7 1.49 -20.36 0.26
N ARG A 8 1.97 -19.89 -0.90
CA ARG A 8 2.60 -18.57 -1.01
C ARG A 8 1.51 -17.50 -0.88
N ARG A 9 1.58 -16.71 0.19
CA ARG A 9 0.71 -15.54 0.39
C ARG A 9 1.25 -14.37 -0.45
N THR A 10 0.38 -13.74 -1.24
CA THR A 10 0.65 -12.54 -2.03
C THR A 10 -0.46 -11.52 -1.80
N LEU A 11 -0.11 -10.33 -1.31
CA LEU A 11 -1.04 -9.23 -1.09
C LEU A 11 -1.19 -8.36 -2.35
N ALA A 12 -2.38 -7.81 -2.58
CA ALA A 12 -2.62 -6.71 -3.50
C ALA A 12 -3.45 -5.61 -2.81
N TRP A 13 -3.30 -4.37 -3.29
CA TRP A 13 -3.90 -3.18 -2.69
C TRP A 13 -4.63 -2.35 -3.76
N TRP A 14 -5.74 -1.72 -3.38
CA TRP A 14 -6.53 -0.82 -4.23
C TRP A 14 -6.25 0.66 -3.92
N ILE A 15 -6.50 1.53 -4.90
CA ILE A 15 -6.46 2.99 -4.73
C ILE A 15 -7.80 3.48 -4.17
N ALA A 16 -7.76 4.30 -3.13
CA ALA A 16 -8.78 5.32 -2.88
C ALA A 16 -8.22 6.69 -3.28
N ALA A 17 -9.00 7.48 -4.02
CA ALA A 17 -8.62 8.85 -4.39
C ALA A 17 -8.93 9.79 -3.21
N VAL A 18 -7.91 10.41 -2.61
CA VAL A 18 -8.07 11.42 -1.55
C VAL A 18 -7.22 12.65 -1.85
N GLY A 19 -7.80 13.55 -2.66
CA GLY A 19 -7.31 14.91 -2.96
C GLY A 19 -5.99 15.02 -3.73
N GLY A 20 -5.98 15.81 -4.81
CA GLY A 20 -4.79 16.54 -5.30
C GLY A 20 -3.53 15.80 -5.79
N SER A 21 -3.32 14.51 -5.50
CA SER A 21 -2.09 13.78 -5.84
C SER A 21 -2.43 12.49 -6.60
N PHE A 22 -2.16 12.50 -7.90
CA PHE A 22 -2.34 11.34 -8.77
C PHE A 22 -1.10 10.45 -8.73
N ALA A 23 -1.29 9.17 -8.40
CA ALA A 23 -0.29 8.15 -8.66
C ALA A 23 -0.85 7.19 -9.74
N LEU A 24 -0.02 6.87 -10.74
CA LEU A 24 -0.31 5.73 -11.61
C LEU A 24 -0.43 4.47 -10.77
N VAL A 25 -1.34 3.59 -11.17
CA VAL A 25 -1.29 2.19 -10.79
C VAL A 25 -1.18 1.34 -12.05
N CYS A 26 -0.06 0.62 -12.14
CA CYS A 26 0.04 -0.55 -12.99
C CYS A 26 -0.92 -1.61 -12.44
N ILE A 27 -1.83 -2.09 -13.28
CA ILE A 27 -2.86 -3.06 -12.92
C ILE A 27 -2.21 -4.44 -12.77
N GLY A 28 -2.16 -4.95 -11.54
CA GLY A 28 -1.83 -6.33 -11.21
C GLY A 28 -2.79 -6.85 -10.14
N ALA A 29 -3.33 -8.05 -10.33
CA ALA A 29 -4.37 -8.61 -9.44
C ALA A 29 -3.82 -9.67 -8.46
N ALA A 30 -4.37 -9.69 -7.25
CA ALA A 30 -4.29 -10.84 -6.33
C ALA A 30 -5.66 -11.09 -5.65
N PRO A 31 -5.90 -12.28 -5.05
CA PRO A 31 -7.23 -12.69 -4.59
C PRO A 31 -7.44 -12.56 -3.07
N GLY A 32 -8.59 -11.99 -2.67
CA GLY A 32 -9.10 -11.97 -1.30
C GLY A 32 -10.03 -10.77 -1.06
N GLY A 33 -11.30 -10.99 -0.71
CA GLY A 33 -12.21 -9.91 -0.26
C GLY A 33 -11.95 -9.52 1.19
N TRP A 34 -12.60 -8.53 1.81
CA TRP A 34 -13.71 -7.63 1.45
C TRP A 34 -13.47 -6.28 2.20
N PHE A 35 -14.12 -5.13 1.97
CA PHE A 35 -15.29 -4.73 1.16
C PHE A 35 -14.96 -3.47 0.31
N VAL A 36 -15.95 -2.92 -0.40
CA VAL A 36 -16.04 -1.49 -0.73
C VAL A 36 -17.48 -1.06 -0.42
N THR A 37 -17.66 -0.16 0.53
CA THR A 37 -18.95 0.48 0.82
C THR A 37 -18.93 1.91 0.26
N ASP A 38 -20.10 2.46 -0.05
CA ASP A 38 -20.28 3.66 -0.87
C ASP A 38 -19.46 4.90 -0.45
N LEU A 39 -18.93 5.61 -1.45
CA LEU A 39 -18.62 7.03 -1.33
C LEU A 39 -18.85 7.79 -2.64
N LEU A 40 -20.12 7.82 -3.08
CA LEU A 40 -20.59 8.68 -4.17
C LEU A 40 -22.01 9.19 -3.90
N ALA A 41 -22.10 10.24 -3.08
CA ALA A 41 -23.27 11.10 -3.00
C ALA A 41 -22.79 12.56 -2.97
N ALA A 42 -22.86 13.24 -4.12
CA ALA A 42 -22.80 14.69 -4.17
C ALA A 42 -24.24 15.20 -4.01
N GLU A 43 -24.53 15.92 -2.92
CA GLU A 43 -25.85 16.49 -2.69
C GLU A 43 -26.12 17.69 -3.64
N PRO A 44 -27.27 17.74 -4.32
CA PRO A 44 -27.89 18.99 -4.74
C PRO A 44 -28.66 19.64 -3.55
N PRO A 45 -28.89 20.96 -3.58
CA PRO A 45 -29.29 21.71 -2.38
C PRO A 45 -30.71 21.42 -1.87
N ALA A 46 -30.90 21.72 -0.58
CA ALA A 46 -32.09 21.41 0.20
C ALA A 46 -33.41 21.91 -0.40
N THR A 47 -34.49 21.16 -0.17
CA THR A 47 -35.87 21.66 -0.20
C THR A 47 -36.66 21.08 0.97
N THR A 48 -37.26 21.98 1.76
CA THR A 48 -37.99 21.67 2.99
C THR A 48 -39.34 21.01 2.75
N THR A 49 -39.57 19.84 3.35
CA THR A 49 -40.91 19.43 3.84
C THR A 49 -40.82 18.32 4.90
N GLN A 50 -41.43 18.54 6.07
CA GLN A 50 -41.79 17.45 6.99
C GLN A 50 -43.05 16.74 6.47
N PRO A 51 -43.27 15.45 6.84
CA PRO A 51 -44.28 15.20 7.89
C PRO A 51 -44.08 13.97 8.80
N VAL A 52 -44.46 14.16 10.08
CA VAL A 52 -45.30 13.28 10.95
C VAL A 52 -45.11 11.75 10.95
N SER A 53 -44.79 11.20 12.13
CA SER A 53 -44.72 9.77 12.49
C SER A 53 -46.08 9.03 12.47
N PRO A 54 -46.08 7.67 12.47
CA PRO A 54 -46.65 7.01 13.65
C PRO A 54 -45.98 5.67 14.12
N ARG A 55 -45.71 5.63 15.43
CA ARG A 55 -45.89 4.54 16.41
C ARG A 55 -46.39 3.14 15.96
N VAL A 56 -45.58 2.09 16.20
CA VAL A 56 -45.97 0.68 16.42
C VAL A 56 -45.04 0.13 17.52
N HIS A 57 -45.51 -0.05 18.76
CA HIS A 57 -46.02 -1.29 19.39
C HIS A 57 -44.98 -2.40 19.64
N SER A 58 -44.91 -2.82 20.91
CA SER A 58 -43.98 -3.79 21.49
C SER A 58 -44.60 -5.18 21.61
N GLN A 59 -43.79 -6.25 21.57
CA GLN A 59 -44.09 -7.48 22.32
C GLN A 59 -42.82 -8.30 22.66
N PRO A 60 -42.73 -8.95 23.84
CA PRO A 60 -41.62 -9.82 24.25
C PRO A 60 -42.08 -11.31 24.35
N PRO A 61 -41.46 -12.16 25.20
CA PRO A 61 -40.31 -13.04 24.90
C PRO A 61 -40.70 -14.54 24.87
N ASP A 62 -39.75 -15.45 24.61
CA ASP A 62 -39.57 -16.69 25.41
C ASP A 62 -38.35 -17.55 24.97
N ALA A 63 -37.87 -18.38 25.89
CA ALA A 63 -36.89 -19.48 25.72
C ALA A 63 -37.61 -20.83 26.03
N PRO A 64 -36.99 -22.01 26.34
CA PRO A 64 -35.57 -22.42 26.38
C PRO A 64 -35.29 -23.87 25.82
N ALA A 65 -34.13 -24.46 26.22
CA ALA A 65 -33.83 -25.91 26.34
C ALA A 65 -33.60 -26.77 25.07
N ALA A 66 -32.85 -27.90 25.07
CA ALA A 66 -31.78 -28.43 25.96
C ALA A 66 -31.11 -29.70 25.34
N GLY A 67 -29.94 -30.11 25.87
CA GLY A 67 -29.33 -31.46 25.70
C GLY A 67 -28.40 -31.65 24.47
N GLY A 68 -27.37 -32.51 24.50
CA GLY A 68 -26.80 -33.35 25.58
C GLY A 68 -25.70 -34.32 25.08
N ALA A 69 -24.93 -34.93 26.01
CA ALA A 69 -23.89 -35.98 25.85
C ALA A 69 -22.64 -35.63 24.97
N GLU A 70 -21.36 -35.93 25.27
CA GLU A 70 -20.59 -36.75 26.23
C GLU A 70 -19.76 -37.90 25.58
N LYS A 71 -18.45 -37.66 25.38
CA LYS A 71 -17.28 -38.59 25.35
C LYS A 71 -17.26 -39.79 24.36
N PRO A 72 -16.13 -40.53 24.20
CA PRO A 72 -14.74 -40.28 24.61
C PRO A 72 -13.68 -40.40 23.47
N ALA A 73 -12.41 -40.16 23.82
CA ALA A 73 -11.22 -40.53 23.03
C ALA A 73 -10.71 -41.95 23.38
N PRO A 74 -9.74 -42.48 22.61
CA PRO A 74 -8.65 -43.24 23.24
C PRO A 74 -7.24 -42.90 22.74
N GLU A 75 -6.26 -43.22 23.59
CA GLU A 75 -4.80 -43.17 23.39
C GLU A 75 -4.27 -44.29 22.45
N ASN A 76 -3.26 -44.03 21.59
CA ASN A 76 -1.80 -44.29 21.76
C ASN A 76 -1.42 -45.80 21.68
N PRO A 77 -0.33 -46.24 21.00
CA PRO A 77 1.04 -46.05 21.50
C PRO A 77 2.15 -45.83 20.43
N ALA A 78 3.39 -45.68 20.91
CA ALA A 78 4.60 -45.29 20.19
C ALA A 78 5.33 -46.39 19.37
N ALA A 79 6.27 -45.96 18.50
CA ALA A 79 7.40 -46.74 18.01
C ALA A 79 8.64 -45.82 17.81
N THR A 80 9.86 -46.37 17.94
CA THR A 80 11.07 -45.61 18.30
C THR A 80 12.28 -45.80 17.36
N ARG A 81 12.93 -44.68 16.97
CA ARG A 81 14.36 -44.56 16.54
C ARG A 81 14.79 -45.30 15.24
N PRO A 82 16.00 -45.05 14.64
CA PRO A 82 17.12 -44.20 15.11
C PRO A 82 17.67 -43.14 14.11
N THR A 83 18.50 -42.26 14.70
CA THR A 83 19.68 -41.55 14.18
C THR A 83 20.10 -41.65 12.70
N SER A 84 20.26 -40.49 12.05
CA SER A 84 21.48 -40.16 11.29
C SER A 84 21.68 -38.65 11.22
N ALA A 85 22.86 -38.20 11.64
CA ALA A 85 23.30 -36.81 11.50
C ALA A 85 24.37 -36.75 10.41
N GLN A 86 24.17 -35.90 9.40
CA GLN A 86 25.26 -35.35 8.59
C GLN A 86 24.87 -33.93 8.15
N PRO A 87 25.86 -33.02 7.99
CA PRO A 87 25.59 -31.59 7.84
C PRO A 87 25.15 -31.26 6.42
N ALA A 88 23.90 -30.79 6.28
CA ALA A 88 23.49 -30.08 5.08
C ALA A 88 24.22 -28.73 5.03
N THR A 89 25.24 -28.66 4.18
CA THR A 89 26.02 -27.46 3.85
C THR A 89 25.17 -26.21 3.79
N SER A 90 25.58 -25.18 4.53
CA SER A 90 25.00 -23.85 4.50
C SER A 90 24.89 -23.34 3.06
N LYS A 91 23.66 -23.00 2.65
CA LYS A 91 23.43 -22.17 1.47
C LYS A 91 24.27 -20.89 1.61
N PRO A 92 25.02 -20.46 0.58
CA PRO A 92 25.80 -19.23 0.67
C PRO A 92 24.93 -18.05 1.12
N ALA A 93 25.42 -17.32 2.11
CA ALA A 93 24.76 -16.12 2.60
C ALA A 93 24.76 -15.05 1.50
N ALA A 94 23.60 -14.83 0.89
CA ALA A 94 23.43 -13.80 -0.13
C ALA A 94 23.28 -12.43 0.54
N THR A 95 24.42 -11.71 0.59
CA THR A 95 24.53 -10.25 0.52
C THR A 95 24.08 -9.43 1.75
N GLN A 96 25.06 -8.72 2.33
CA GLN A 96 24.90 -7.73 3.41
C GLN A 96 24.27 -6.42 2.87
N PRO A 97 23.78 -5.52 3.74
CA PRO A 97 22.50 -5.62 4.45
C PRO A 97 21.46 -4.65 3.86
N ALA A 98 20.23 -4.67 4.40
CA ALA A 98 19.33 -3.53 4.25
C ALA A 98 19.99 -2.26 4.83
N LEU A 99 19.64 -1.09 4.31
CA LEU A 99 20.10 0.24 4.77
C LEU A 99 20.25 0.30 6.31
N THR A 100 21.50 0.39 6.79
CA THR A 100 21.82 0.33 8.23
C THR A 100 21.94 1.69 8.89
N GLU A 101 22.25 2.73 8.12
CA GLU A 101 22.40 4.11 8.61
C GLU A 101 21.73 5.11 7.64
N LEU A 102 21.28 6.24 8.19
CA LEU A 102 20.95 7.44 7.43
C LEU A 102 22.06 8.51 7.62
N PRO A 103 22.27 9.40 6.63
CA PRO A 103 23.11 10.57 6.81
C PRO A 103 22.55 11.43 7.95
N GLN A 104 23.45 12.12 8.68
CA GLN A 104 23.09 12.92 9.85
C GLN A 104 23.54 14.37 9.66
N GLY A 105 22.88 15.30 10.35
CA GLY A 105 23.09 16.73 10.21
C GLY A 105 22.07 17.36 9.27
N GLU A 106 22.45 18.47 8.63
CA GLU A 106 21.66 19.13 7.59
C GLU A 106 22.02 18.56 6.21
N ILE A 107 21.02 18.05 5.50
CA ILE A 107 21.14 17.32 4.25
C ILE A 107 20.19 17.94 3.23
N VAL A 108 20.71 18.21 2.03
CA VAL A 108 19.86 18.58 0.88
C VAL A 108 19.32 17.30 0.25
N ALA A 109 18.00 17.17 0.25
CA ALA A 109 17.26 16.09 -0.38
C ALA A 109 16.71 16.55 -1.73
N ASP A 110 16.73 15.67 -2.73
CA ASP A 110 15.99 15.92 -3.96
C ASP A 110 14.52 15.59 -3.70
N LYS A 111 13.64 16.59 -3.78
CA LYS A 111 12.19 16.38 -3.76
C LYS A 111 11.76 15.91 -5.14
N MET A 112 11.27 14.68 -5.21
CA MET A 112 10.90 14.00 -6.45
C MET A 112 9.38 14.09 -6.64
N ASP A 113 8.95 14.40 -7.86
CA ASP A 113 7.53 14.45 -8.21
C ASP A 113 7.24 13.70 -9.50
N LEU A 114 5.98 13.26 -9.67
CA LEU A 114 5.58 12.41 -10.79
C LEU A 114 5.25 13.26 -12.03
N VAL A 115 6.12 13.21 -13.04
CA VAL A 115 5.90 13.89 -14.31
C VAL A 115 5.02 13.04 -15.21
N LEU A 116 3.87 13.60 -15.59
CA LEU A 116 2.91 12.98 -16.51
C LEU A 116 3.10 13.58 -17.91
N PRO A 117 3.19 12.78 -18.98
CA PRO A 117 3.25 13.31 -20.34
C PRO A 117 1.87 13.90 -20.75
N PRO A 118 1.84 14.87 -21.68
CA PRO A 118 0.59 15.48 -22.15
C PRO A 118 -0.40 14.44 -22.67
N GLY A 119 -1.70 14.62 -22.36
CA GLY A 119 -2.76 13.69 -22.76
C GLY A 119 -2.91 12.45 -21.86
N PHE A 120 -1.94 12.15 -20.98
CA PHE A 120 -2.03 10.98 -20.10
C PHE A 120 -3.18 11.09 -19.10
N ARG A 121 -3.41 12.28 -18.55
CA ARG A 121 -4.44 12.51 -17.53
C ARG A 121 -5.84 12.25 -18.08
N GLU A 122 -6.08 12.70 -19.30
CA GLU A 122 -7.35 12.60 -20.01
C GLU A 122 -7.70 11.13 -20.31
N VAL A 123 -6.76 10.38 -20.90
CA VAL A 123 -6.97 8.97 -21.25
C VAL A 123 -7.03 8.07 -20.00
N SER A 124 -6.21 8.34 -18.99
CA SER A 124 -6.23 7.57 -17.73
C SER A 124 -7.50 7.82 -16.92
N LEU A 125 -8.01 9.05 -16.83
CA LEU A 125 -9.29 9.35 -16.18
C LEU A 125 -10.46 8.70 -16.91
N LYS A 126 -10.46 8.69 -18.26
CA LYS A 126 -11.49 8.01 -19.05
C LYS A 126 -11.51 6.50 -18.74
N LEU A 127 -10.35 5.86 -18.80
CA LEU A 127 -10.20 4.43 -18.49
C LEU A 127 -10.62 4.12 -17.03
N GLN A 128 -10.13 4.88 -16.06
CA GLN A 128 -10.49 4.72 -14.64
C GLN A 128 -11.99 4.87 -14.42
N GLY A 129 -12.63 5.90 -14.99
CA GLY A 129 -14.07 6.14 -14.84
C GLY A 129 -14.94 5.03 -15.45
N MET A 130 -14.46 4.35 -16.51
CA MET A 130 -15.17 3.22 -17.11
C MET A 130 -14.95 1.90 -16.33
N LEU A 131 -13.74 1.65 -15.84
CA LEU A 131 -13.44 0.51 -14.98
C LEU A 131 -14.13 0.62 -13.61
N ALA A 132 -14.24 1.82 -13.04
CA ALA A 132 -14.96 2.09 -11.79
C ALA A 132 -16.47 1.81 -11.88
N LYS A 133 -17.06 1.88 -13.08
CA LYS A 133 -18.45 1.45 -13.34
C LYS A 133 -18.59 -0.06 -13.57
N ARG A 134 -17.48 -0.79 -13.72
CA ARG A 134 -17.44 -2.21 -14.12
C ARG A 134 -16.54 -3.05 -13.21
N GLN A 135 -16.44 -2.68 -11.92
CA GLN A 135 -15.46 -3.24 -10.97
C GLN A 135 -15.52 -4.77 -10.86
N GLY A 136 -16.72 -5.36 -10.85
CA GLY A 136 -16.89 -6.82 -10.79
C GLY A 136 -16.29 -7.53 -12.00
N TRP A 137 -16.63 -7.08 -13.23
CA TRP A 137 -16.02 -7.61 -14.45
C TRP A 137 -14.51 -7.38 -14.46
N TRP A 138 -14.06 -6.17 -14.09
CA TRP A 138 -12.64 -5.83 -14.13
C TRP A 138 -11.79 -6.67 -13.18
N ARG A 139 -12.32 -6.97 -11.98
CA ARG A 139 -11.69 -7.85 -10.99
C ARG A 139 -11.43 -9.24 -11.55
N GLU A 140 -12.45 -9.87 -12.16
CA GLU A 140 -12.30 -11.21 -12.72
C GLU A 140 -11.46 -11.22 -14.00
N TYR A 141 -11.61 -10.20 -14.87
CA TYR A 141 -10.77 -10.04 -16.05
C TYR A 141 -9.29 -9.91 -15.68
N SER A 142 -8.97 -9.06 -14.69
CA SER A 142 -7.59 -8.83 -14.22
C SER A 142 -7.00 -10.09 -13.59
N LYS A 143 -7.75 -10.86 -12.79
CA LYS A 143 -7.27 -12.15 -12.25
C LYS A 143 -6.90 -13.15 -13.35
N ALA A 144 -7.64 -13.18 -14.44
CA ALA A 144 -7.43 -14.13 -15.53
C ALA A 144 -6.32 -13.70 -16.51
N HIS A 145 -6.06 -12.40 -16.67
CA HIS A 145 -5.19 -11.88 -17.74
C HIS A 145 -4.01 -11.01 -17.27
N ALA A 146 -4.00 -10.48 -16.05
CA ALA A 146 -2.86 -9.71 -15.56
C ALA A 146 -1.68 -10.65 -15.28
N ARG A 147 -0.55 -10.40 -15.94
CA ARG A 147 0.73 -11.06 -15.68
C ARG A 147 1.63 -10.08 -14.93
N SER A 148 2.52 -10.59 -14.09
CA SER A 148 3.50 -9.74 -13.40
C SER A 148 4.30 -8.91 -14.42
N GLY A 149 4.41 -7.61 -14.19
CA GLY A 149 5.12 -6.68 -15.07
C GLY A 149 4.46 -6.35 -16.42
N GLN A 150 3.33 -6.96 -16.77
CA GLN A 150 2.67 -6.73 -18.07
C GLN A 150 1.27 -6.14 -17.87
N PRO A 151 0.86 -5.14 -18.67
CA PRO A 151 -0.52 -4.68 -18.69
C PRO A 151 -1.44 -5.82 -19.13
N ALA A 152 -2.68 -5.83 -18.61
CA ALA A 152 -3.70 -6.74 -19.12
C ALA A 152 -3.96 -6.47 -20.62
N PRO A 153 -4.35 -7.47 -21.43
CA PRO A 153 -4.72 -7.22 -22.82
C PRO A 153 -5.91 -6.26 -22.93
N TYR A 154 -6.06 -5.60 -24.09
CA TYR A 154 -7.24 -4.80 -24.37
C TYR A 154 -8.53 -5.65 -24.33
N HIS A 155 -9.62 -5.05 -23.85
CA HIS A 155 -10.95 -5.64 -23.95
C HIS A 155 -12.03 -4.54 -24.08
N PRO A 156 -13.07 -4.68 -24.93
CA PRO A 156 -14.09 -3.65 -25.14
C PRO A 156 -14.80 -3.16 -23.86
N ASN A 157 -14.96 -4.03 -22.85
CA ASN A 157 -15.52 -3.65 -21.54
C ASN A 157 -14.65 -2.66 -20.74
N MET A 158 -13.41 -2.36 -21.16
CA MET A 158 -12.63 -1.25 -20.61
C MET A 158 -13.26 0.12 -20.90
N GLY A 159 -14.14 0.23 -21.90
CA GLY A 159 -14.88 1.46 -22.21
C GLY A 159 -14.06 2.54 -22.91
N VAL A 160 -12.89 2.17 -23.43
CA VAL A 160 -12.03 2.98 -24.30
C VAL A 160 -11.86 2.25 -25.64
N THR A 161 -11.45 2.94 -26.70
CA THR A 161 -11.11 2.29 -27.98
C THR A 161 -9.77 1.54 -27.87
N PRO A 162 -9.42 0.64 -28.83
CA PRO A 162 -8.08 0.06 -28.90
C PRO A 162 -7.00 1.14 -28.97
N ASP A 163 -7.18 2.16 -29.82
CA ASP A 163 -6.23 3.26 -29.99
C ASP A 163 -6.03 4.08 -28.71
N GLU A 164 -7.10 4.32 -27.94
CA GLU A 164 -7.03 4.98 -26.64
C GLU A 164 -6.32 4.10 -25.61
N TYR A 165 -6.49 2.78 -25.68
CA TYR A 165 -5.79 1.85 -24.81
C TYR A 165 -4.29 1.80 -25.12
N ASP A 166 -3.92 1.70 -26.40
CA ASP A 166 -2.51 1.72 -26.84
C ASP A 166 -1.85 3.08 -26.56
N LEU A 167 -2.60 4.19 -26.69
CA LEU A 167 -2.17 5.51 -26.25
C LEU A 167 -1.91 5.55 -24.75
N PHE A 168 -2.82 5.02 -23.93
CA PHE A 168 -2.63 4.90 -22.47
C PHE A 168 -1.39 4.06 -22.15
N LEU A 169 -1.19 2.90 -22.78
CA LEU A 169 -0.02 2.06 -22.57
C LEU A 169 1.27 2.80 -22.94
N ARG A 170 1.34 3.42 -24.12
CA ARG A 170 2.51 4.20 -24.55
C ARG A 170 2.85 5.30 -23.55
N LEU A 171 1.88 6.18 -23.25
CA LEU A 171 2.08 7.29 -22.33
C LEU A 171 2.40 6.81 -20.90
N SER A 172 1.88 5.65 -20.46
CA SER A 172 2.23 5.08 -19.15
C SER A 172 3.70 4.68 -19.02
N ASN A 173 4.38 4.37 -20.13
CA ASN A 173 5.82 4.09 -20.16
C ASN A 173 6.68 5.37 -20.17
N GLU A 174 6.09 6.53 -20.46
CA GLU A 174 6.77 7.83 -20.49
C GLU A 174 6.68 8.57 -19.14
N VAL A 175 5.79 8.12 -18.24
CA VAL A 175 5.67 8.62 -16.86
C VAL A 175 6.93 8.29 -16.07
N ARG A 176 7.48 9.29 -15.39
CA ARG A 176 8.71 9.17 -14.60
C ARG A 176 8.71 10.13 -13.42
N PHE A 177 9.52 9.82 -12.41
CA PHE A 177 9.84 10.77 -11.36
C PHE A 177 11.00 11.67 -11.81
N GLU A 178 10.86 12.97 -11.61
CA GLU A 178 11.93 13.94 -11.79
C GLU A 178 12.13 14.74 -10.50
N LYS A 179 13.35 15.29 -10.33
CA LYS A 179 13.61 16.26 -9.26
C LYS A 179 12.82 17.53 -9.55
N GLN A 180 11.90 17.88 -8.66
CA GLN A 180 11.08 19.08 -8.74
C GLN A 180 11.70 20.26 -7.98
N SER A 181 12.36 19.99 -6.85
CA SER A 181 13.07 21.01 -6.06
C SER A 181 14.07 20.39 -5.07
N ASP A 182 14.86 21.23 -4.41
CA ASP A 182 15.65 20.87 -3.23
C ASP A 182 14.82 21.03 -1.95
N ALA A 183 14.99 20.12 -0.98
CA ALA A 183 14.44 20.26 0.36
C ALA A 183 15.54 20.09 1.41
N VAL A 184 15.71 21.05 2.30
CA VAL A 184 16.69 21.00 3.40
C VAL A 184 16.09 20.24 4.58
N LEU A 185 16.69 19.10 4.90
CA LEU A 185 16.29 18.25 6.01
C LEU A 185 17.34 18.26 7.11
N ARG A 186 16.89 18.20 8.36
CA ARG A 186 17.75 17.85 9.49
C ARG A 186 17.42 16.43 9.93
N ILE A 187 18.43 15.56 9.89
CA ILE A 187 18.34 14.16 10.33
C ILE A 187 19.21 14.00 11.57
N THR A 188 18.64 13.56 12.68
CA THR A 188 19.38 13.33 13.94
C THR A 188 19.09 11.97 14.52
N LEU A 189 20.13 11.26 14.96
CA LEU A 189 19.98 10.01 15.71
C LEU A 189 19.79 10.32 17.21
N ARG A 190 18.66 9.90 17.78
CA ARG A 190 18.35 10.02 19.22
C ARG A 190 17.69 8.74 19.71
N ASP A 191 18.14 8.22 20.84
CA ASP A 191 17.57 7.02 21.50
C ASP A 191 17.46 5.77 20.59
N GLY A 192 18.35 5.67 19.58
CA GLY A 192 18.36 4.62 18.57
C GLY A 192 17.50 4.87 17.33
N ALA A 193 16.70 5.94 17.30
CA ALA A 193 15.85 6.31 16.18
C ALA A 193 16.36 7.56 15.45
N TYR A 194 16.33 7.52 14.12
CA TYR A 194 16.54 8.69 13.28
C TYR A 194 15.29 9.55 13.27
N GLN A 195 15.39 10.79 13.73
CA GLN A 195 14.33 11.81 13.68
C GLN A 195 14.54 12.68 12.45
N LEU A 196 13.48 12.88 11.66
CA LEU A 196 13.49 13.69 10.45
C LEU A 196 12.69 14.99 10.67
N ALA A 197 13.23 16.11 10.21
CA ALA A 197 12.59 17.41 10.23
C ALA A 197 12.90 18.21 8.96
N SER A 198 11.90 18.92 8.42
CA SER A 198 12.09 19.93 7.39
C SER A 198 12.64 21.23 8.00
N MET A 199 13.64 21.82 7.37
CA MET A 199 14.28 23.07 7.83
C MET A 199 13.89 24.30 7.02
N ASP A 200 13.39 24.10 5.79
CA ASP A 200 13.07 25.15 4.82
C ASP A 200 11.56 25.28 4.51
N GLY A 201 10.74 24.36 5.02
CA GLY A 201 9.31 24.30 4.75
C GLY A 201 8.92 23.61 3.43
N ASN A 202 9.87 23.23 2.57
CA ASN A 202 9.55 22.57 1.30
C ASN A 202 9.15 21.08 1.47
N LEU A 203 9.24 20.53 2.69
CA LEU A 203 8.82 19.17 3.00
C LEU A 203 8.21 18.99 4.41
N LEU A 204 7.32 19.90 4.84
CA LEU A 204 6.77 19.89 6.21
C LEU A 204 6.25 18.51 6.67
N ASP A 205 5.56 17.78 5.80
CA ASP A 205 5.01 16.43 6.01
C ASP A 205 5.99 15.39 6.56
N ILE A 206 7.31 15.57 6.36
CA ILE A 206 8.34 14.64 6.88
C ILE A 206 8.59 14.81 8.39
N THR A 207 8.14 15.94 8.95
CA THR A 207 8.49 16.35 10.31
C THR A 207 7.71 15.53 11.34
N GLY A 208 8.42 14.98 12.32
CA GLY A 208 7.84 14.10 13.34
C GLY A 208 7.85 12.61 12.95
N ILE A 209 8.39 12.27 11.78
CA ILE A 209 8.72 10.88 11.45
C ILE A 209 9.98 10.45 12.22
N GLN A 210 9.95 9.25 12.79
CA GLN A 210 11.11 8.63 13.44
C GLN A 210 11.29 7.20 12.95
N VAL A 211 12.51 6.80 12.62
CA VAL A 211 12.83 5.46 12.11
C VAL A 211 13.93 4.83 12.97
N ASP A 212 13.60 3.78 13.71
CA ASP A 212 14.57 2.91 14.38
C ASP A 212 14.90 1.73 13.46
N LEU A 213 16.05 1.79 12.78
CA LEU A 213 16.48 0.74 11.84
C LEU A 213 16.87 -0.57 12.53
N ALA A 214 17.28 -0.52 13.80
CA ALA A 214 17.71 -1.68 14.56
C ALA A 214 16.51 -2.49 15.10
N LYS A 215 15.50 -1.81 15.63
CA LYS A 215 14.22 -2.39 16.07
C LYS A 215 13.22 -2.55 14.92
N GLN A 216 13.50 -1.96 13.75
CA GLN A 216 12.61 -1.90 12.59
C GLN A 216 11.25 -1.25 12.91
N VAL A 217 11.26 -0.20 13.71
CA VAL A 217 10.07 0.54 14.14
C VAL A 217 10.01 1.90 13.44
N LEU A 218 8.87 2.21 12.85
CA LEU A 218 8.52 3.51 12.30
C LEU A 218 7.50 4.19 13.21
N LYS A 219 7.77 5.44 13.60
CA LYS A 219 6.80 6.33 14.24
C LYS A 219 6.43 7.45 13.28
N THR A 220 5.14 7.74 13.19
CA THR A 220 4.57 8.82 12.40
C THR A 220 3.57 9.61 13.24
N PRO A 221 3.15 10.83 12.83
CA PRO A 221 2.10 11.58 13.51
C PRO A 221 0.75 10.85 13.66
N VAL A 222 0.51 9.78 12.89
CA VAL A 222 -0.75 9.01 12.91
C VAL A 222 -0.63 7.63 13.57
N GLY A 223 0.57 7.18 13.94
CA GLY A 223 0.77 5.89 14.61
C GLY A 223 2.20 5.33 14.51
N GLU A 224 2.41 4.24 15.26
CA GLU A 224 3.62 3.41 15.25
C GLU A 224 3.39 2.14 14.42
N ILE A 225 4.40 1.71 13.68
CA ILE A 225 4.36 0.53 12.80
C ILE A 225 5.66 -0.26 12.98
N SER A 226 5.54 -1.55 13.26
CA SER A 226 6.66 -2.50 13.37
C SER A 226 6.63 -3.51 12.22
N ASP A 227 7.59 -4.44 12.20
CA ASP A 227 7.63 -5.59 11.28
C ASP A 227 7.49 -5.25 9.78
N PRO A 228 8.40 -4.43 9.22
CA PRO A 228 8.35 -4.02 7.82
C PRO A 228 8.55 -5.18 6.84
N GLU A 229 7.89 -5.07 5.70
CA GLU A 229 8.15 -5.92 4.54
C GLU A 229 9.51 -5.59 3.93
N ARG A 230 10.36 -6.60 3.70
CA ARG A 230 11.56 -6.43 2.88
C ARG A 230 11.15 -6.31 1.41
N MET A 231 11.53 -5.20 0.80
CA MET A 231 11.23 -4.89 -0.60
C MET A 231 12.45 -5.10 -1.50
N THR A 232 12.20 -5.67 -2.67
CA THR A 232 13.07 -5.60 -3.84
C THR A 232 12.14 -5.29 -5.02
N ALA A 233 12.03 -4.02 -5.39
CA ALA A 233 11.19 -3.58 -6.48
C ALA A 233 12.01 -3.60 -7.77
N GLY A 234 11.67 -4.53 -8.67
CA GLY A 234 12.39 -4.74 -9.93
C GLY A 234 12.05 -3.71 -11.00
N ALA A 235 12.73 -3.81 -12.15
CA ALA A 235 12.42 -3.00 -13.34
C ALA A 235 11.03 -3.31 -13.95
N ASP A 236 10.39 -4.39 -13.51
CA ASP A 236 9.03 -4.79 -13.93
C ASP A 236 7.94 -4.36 -12.92
N ASP A 237 8.32 -3.90 -11.73
CA ASP A 237 7.40 -3.39 -10.71
C ASP A 237 7.11 -1.89 -10.92
N GLN A 238 6.24 -1.29 -10.10
CA GLN A 238 5.98 0.17 -10.10
C GLN A 238 7.23 1.05 -9.84
N ALA A 239 8.38 0.43 -9.55
CA ALA A 239 9.69 1.07 -9.55
C ALA A 239 10.18 1.53 -10.94
N ARG A 240 9.50 1.17 -12.06
CA ARG A 240 9.83 1.70 -13.41
C ARG A 240 10.05 3.20 -13.46
N ASN A 241 9.27 3.97 -12.69
CA ASN A 241 9.25 5.42 -12.78
C ASN A 241 10.37 6.11 -11.97
N LEU A 242 11.00 5.42 -11.01
CA LEU A 242 12.06 5.96 -10.14
C LEU A 242 13.38 5.16 -10.23
N GLY A 243 13.36 4.00 -10.88
CA GLY A 243 14.44 3.02 -10.88
C GLY A 243 14.23 1.92 -9.82
N ALA A 244 14.84 0.75 -10.09
CA ALA A 244 14.78 -0.40 -9.18
C ALA A 244 15.39 -0.05 -7.81
N TRP A 245 14.79 -0.57 -6.73
CA TRP A 245 15.22 -0.28 -5.36
C TRP A 245 15.04 -1.46 -4.41
N GLU A 246 15.84 -1.49 -3.35
CA GLU A 246 15.78 -2.49 -2.28
C GLU A 246 15.71 -1.83 -0.91
N GLY A 247 14.96 -2.39 0.04
CA GLY A 247 14.77 -1.75 1.33
C GLY A 247 13.69 -2.36 2.20
N LEU A 248 13.06 -1.50 3.01
CA LEU A 248 12.02 -1.80 3.97
C LEU A 248 10.76 -1.00 3.63
N ARG A 249 9.59 -1.61 3.85
CA ARG A 249 8.27 -1.00 3.72
C ARG A 249 7.47 -1.25 4.99
N TRP A 250 7.12 -0.18 5.69
CA TRP A 250 6.12 -0.22 6.75
C TRP A 250 4.76 0.08 6.16
N ARG A 251 3.74 -0.68 6.56
CA ARG A 251 2.36 -0.45 6.12
C ARG A 251 1.37 -0.62 7.26
N LEU A 252 0.47 0.34 7.41
CA LEU A 252 -0.69 0.29 8.28
C LEU A 252 -1.94 0.57 7.44
N GLN A 253 -2.94 -0.29 7.56
CA GLN A 253 -4.30 0.06 7.17
C GLN A 253 -5.27 -0.41 8.25
N SER A 254 -6.05 0.51 8.80
CA SER A 254 -7.10 0.26 9.78
C SER A 254 -8.26 1.21 9.54
N GLY A 255 -9.49 0.81 9.87
CA GLY A 255 -10.65 1.65 9.63
C GLY A 255 -11.98 0.92 9.77
N THR A 256 -13.07 1.68 9.64
CA THR A 256 -14.45 1.19 9.58
C THR A 256 -14.84 0.78 8.16
N PRO A 257 -15.73 -0.21 7.96
CA PRO A 257 -16.11 -0.68 6.61
C PRO A 257 -16.79 0.38 5.73
N ASP A 258 -17.41 1.38 6.35
CA ASP A 258 -18.03 2.55 5.70
C ASP A 258 -17.01 3.61 5.23
N GLY A 259 -15.73 3.47 5.56
CA GLY A 259 -14.69 4.45 5.25
C GLY A 259 -14.77 5.75 6.03
N ALA A 260 -15.75 5.92 6.94
CA ALA A 260 -15.90 7.13 7.75
C ALA A 260 -14.71 7.35 8.68
N ASN A 261 -14.06 6.28 9.13
CA ASN A 261 -12.79 6.33 9.83
C ASN A 261 -11.78 5.42 9.12
N LEU A 262 -10.67 5.98 8.65
CA LEU A 262 -9.64 5.24 7.92
C LEU A 262 -8.26 5.81 8.24
N THR A 263 -7.33 4.98 8.68
CA THR A 263 -5.90 5.30 8.73
C THR A 263 -5.17 4.42 7.72
N PHE A 264 -4.51 5.06 6.76
CA PHE A 264 -3.58 4.44 5.84
C PHE A 264 -2.19 5.06 6.03
N VAL A 265 -1.17 4.22 6.11
CA VAL A 265 0.24 4.61 6.03
C VAL A 265 0.96 3.59 5.17
N GLN A 266 1.72 4.06 4.20
CA GLN A 266 2.84 3.34 3.61
C GLN A 266 4.06 4.25 3.70
N PHE A 267 5.16 3.72 4.23
CA PHE A 267 6.46 4.38 4.26
C PHE A 267 7.50 3.42 3.71
N ASP A 268 8.19 3.85 2.67
CA ASP A 268 9.21 3.08 1.99
C ASP A 268 10.58 3.74 2.24
N LEU A 269 11.55 2.93 2.65
CA LEU A 269 12.93 3.37 2.87
C LEU A 269 13.89 2.35 2.26
N GLY A 270 14.77 2.80 1.37
CA GLY A 270 15.66 1.89 0.67
C GLY A 270 16.80 2.56 -0.07
N ARG A 271 17.40 1.82 -0.98
CA ARG A 271 18.54 2.21 -1.83
C ARG A 271 18.14 2.07 -3.29
N LEU A 272 18.34 3.13 -4.08
CA LEU A 272 18.20 3.06 -5.54
C LEU A 272 19.37 2.26 -6.12
N VAL A 273 19.07 1.20 -6.86
CA VAL A 273 20.09 0.29 -7.42
C VAL A 273 21.01 0.99 -8.43
N GLN A 274 20.48 1.98 -9.15
CA GLN A 274 21.19 2.66 -10.24
C GLN A 274 22.10 3.82 -9.80
N SER A 275 21.76 4.50 -8.69
CA SER A 275 22.42 5.73 -8.25
C SER A 275 23.02 5.67 -6.84
N ASP A 276 22.81 4.56 -6.13
CA ASP A 276 23.21 4.33 -4.73
C ASP A 276 22.64 5.34 -3.71
N ARG A 277 21.78 6.26 -4.15
CA ARG A 277 21.06 7.22 -3.31
C ARG A 277 20.04 6.50 -2.43
N ILE A 278 19.78 7.08 -1.27
CA ILE A 278 18.75 6.59 -0.36
C ILE A 278 17.40 7.09 -0.88
N TYR A 279 16.46 6.16 -1.06
CA TYR A 279 15.07 6.44 -1.43
C TYR A 279 14.22 6.51 -0.15
N VAL A 280 13.43 7.57 -0.01
CA VAL A 280 12.41 7.70 1.04
C VAL A 280 11.09 8.13 0.41
N SER A 281 10.01 7.43 0.69
CA SER A 281 8.66 7.81 0.24
C SER A 281 7.65 7.58 1.35
N MET A 282 6.65 8.45 1.44
CA MET A 282 5.52 8.28 2.34
C MET A 282 4.23 8.61 1.61
N ARG A 283 3.23 7.74 1.81
CA ARG A 283 1.83 8.04 1.55
C ARG A 283 1.04 7.73 2.80
N SER A 284 0.42 8.75 3.38
CA SER A 284 -0.46 8.58 4.53
C SER A 284 -1.70 9.45 4.41
N ASN A 285 -2.84 8.90 4.83
CA ASN A 285 -4.09 9.61 5.00
C ASN A 285 -4.74 9.12 6.30
N ARG A 286 -5.28 10.05 7.08
CA ARG A 286 -6.21 9.78 8.18
C ARG A 286 -7.54 10.46 7.88
N ILE A 287 -8.61 9.69 7.94
CA ILE A 287 -10.00 10.11 7.80
C ILE A 287 -10.69 9.83 9.13
N GLU A 288 -11.40 10.81 9.66
CA GLU A 288 -12.19 10.71 10.89
C GLU A 288 -13.56 11.37 10.65
N SER A 289 -14.64 10.65 10.94
CA SER A 289 -16.01 11.06 10.62
C SER A 289 -16.17 11.60 9.18
N GLY A 290 -15.55 10.93 8.20
CA GLY A 290 -15.56 11.29 6.78
C GLY A 290 -14.63 12.44 6.37
N ASN A 291 -13.96 13.12 7.32
CA ASN A 291 -13.09 14.26 7.07
C ASN A 291 -11.62 13.85 7.08
N VAL A 292 -10.81 14.36 6.14
CA VAL A 292 -9.36 14.12 6.12
C VAL A 292 -8.69 14.96 7.21
N THR A 293 -8.21 14.33 8.29
CA THR A 293 -7.60 15.00 9.45
C THR A 293 -6.07 14.96 9.44
N TYR A 294 -5.47 14.04 8.68
CA TYR A 294 -4.04 14.06 8.37
C TYR A 294 -3.78 13.58 6.95
N LYS A 295 -2.77 14.16 6.31
CA LYS A 295 -2.26 13.70 5.04
C LYS A 295 -0.76 13.98 4.96
N ALA A 296 -0.02 13.03 4.42
CA ALA A 296 1.36 13.19 3.99
C ALA A 296 1.56 12.49 2.65
N ASN A 297 2.16 13.16 1.67
CA ASN A 297 2.53 12.53 0.41
C ASN A 297 3.82 13.13 -0.15
N PHE A 298 4.92 12.40 -0.03
CA PHE A 298 6.20 12.82 -0.60
C PHE A 298 7.00 11.64 -1.13
N THR A 299 7.91 11.93 -2.05
CA THR A 299 9.00 11.05 -2.45
C THR A 299 10.26 11.89 -2.56
N ILE A 300 11.36 11.41 -1.96
CA ILE A 300 12.65 12.11 -1.97
C ILE A 300 13.79 11.13 -2.22
N THR A 301 14.93 11.68 -2.63
CA THR A 301 16.21 10.95 -2.55
C THR A 301 17.24 11.74 -1.73
N LEU A 302 18.03 11.02 -0.94
CA LEU A 302 19.12 11.58 -0.14
C LEU A 302 20.48 11.11 -0.69
N PRO A 303 21.55 11.91 -0.57
CA PRO A 303 22.90 11.41 -0.75
C PRO A 303 23.17 10.27 0.24
N ARG A 304 23.99 9.30 -0.19
CA ARG A 304 24.61 8.35 0.73
C ARG A 304 25.75 9.04 1.48
N LYS A 305 25.97 8.63 2.72
CA LYS A 305 27.12 9.03 3.57
C LYS A 305 28.39 8.31 3.14
#